data_AF-A0A1J4JZP6-F1
#
_entry.id   AF-A0A1J4JZP6-F1
#
_cell.length_a   1.000
_cell.length_b   1.000
_cell.length_c   1.000
_cell.angle_alpha   90.00
_cell.angle_beta   90.00
_cell.angle_gamma   90.00
#
_symmetry.space_group_name_H-M   'P 1'
#
loop_
_entity.id
_entity.type
_entity.pdbx_description
1 polymer ?
#
loop_
_entity_poly.entity_id
_entity_poly.type
_entity_poly.pdbx_seq_one_letter_code
_entity_poly.pdbx_strand_id
1 'polypeptide(L)'
;MSDSEGQSTLAKLMALDGSSLEKVLLEPSLEQAAKSNSVELRKYLSRHLPRLLRTAFKDDNSETTLQALKLLTYGSVLVIPNLVKTNFFPEFAMKYLSRQTLSERRVGRLCEVTFSIFQSGVKDIIKDCNYILTLFKNYCDHLSVYNLFSKIFTGDDKLQYHRDWLVEIGFDKELVTILKELLKKNYTDTTFTTDSEKVINLFKLVADAAKHESIRRKIIQSEVFDIFKQTYSLPHIINNFYWEAVNNLYDVEYHSKFQIHIDAAKKILYKPEKRIYRYHAEALSLLVKVINHNSDLVNEKLIKNVINLMMLFSESSFFLCEARIFFQKCYNIKDVRDLIVKKLVPLMMNETKSEKHGLMPIFAMAILTDMTNNESTNKLLKKVDGTSKFIKQKLEPYVKKLNSEYGGEYKNENDQVKASPSRKKTWETKYPK
;
A
#
# COMPACT_ATOMS: atom_id res chain seq x y z
N MET A 1 48.46 43.65 -2.43
CA MET A 1 47.39 43.71 -1.41
C MET A 1 46.07 43.63 -2.14
N SER A 2 45.62 42.41 -2.38
CA SER A 2 44.34 42.07 -3.00
C SER A 2 44.07 40.65 -2.54
N ASP A 3 43.04 40.45 -1.71
CA ASP A 3 42.35 39.19 -1.42
C ASP A 3 41.74 39.23 0.00
N SER A 4 40.54 39.78 0.17
CA SER A 4 39.71 39.47 1.37
C SER A 4 38.22 39.81 1.27
N GLU A 5 37.61 39.97 0.10
CA GLU A 5 36.18 40.25 -0.01
C GLU A 5 35.47 39.15 -0.80
N GLY A 6 34.80 38.24 -0.07
CA GLY A 6 33.93 37.23 -0.68
C GLY A 6 33.81 35.89 0.02
N GLN A 7 34.42 35.66 1.19
CA GLN A 7 34.13 34.41 1.93
C GLN A 7 32.70 34.45 2.48
N SER A 8 31.86 33.52 2.03
CA SER A 8 30.48 33.37 2.49
C SER A 8 30.43 33.27 4.03
N THR A 9 29.41 33.85 4.65
CA THR A 9 29.19 33.81 6.11
C THR A 9 29.30 32.38 6.67
N LEU A 10 28.81 31.40 5.90
CA LEU A 10 28.92 29.97 6.20
C LEU A 10 30.38 29.49 6.28
N ALA A 11 31.25 29.89 5.35
CA ALA A 11 32.67 29.51 5.38
C ALA A 11 33.37 30.04 6.64
N LYS A 12 33.07 31.29 7.03
CA LYS A 12 33.59 31.89 8.26
C LYS A 12 33.11 31.13 9.50
N LEU A 13 31.84 30.75 9.56
CA LEU A 13 31.27 30.01 10.68
C LEU A 13 31.85 28.60 10.81
N MET A 14 32.08 27.90 9.69
CA MET A 14 32.71 26.57 9.69
C MET A 14 34.18 26.61 10.15
N ALA A 15 34.90 27.71 9.91
CA ALA A 15 36.30 27.87 10.32
C ALA A 15 36.49 28.07 11.83
N LEU A 16 35.44 28.48 12.56
CA LEU A 16 35.50 28.75 14.02
C LEU A 16 35.43 27.48 14.89
N ASP A 17 35.27 26.31 14.28
CA ASP A 17 35.52 24.92 14.74
C ASP A 17 35.09 24.46 16.16
N GLY A 18 34.30 25.24 16.91
CA GLY A 18 33.96 24.88 18.30
C GLY A 18 32.58 25.29 18.82
N SER A 19 32.02 26.42 18.37
CA SER A 19 30.96 27.11 19.13
C SER A 19 29.64 27.34 18.38
N SER A 20 29.46 26.83 17.16
CA SER A 20 28.31 27.27 16.36
C SER A 20 27.67 26.26 15.41
N LEU A 21 27.67 24.94 15.72
CA LEU A 21 26.91 23.98 14.90
C LEU A 21 25.46 24.44 14.69
N GLU A 22 24.80 24.92 15.75
CA GLU A 22 23.44 25.46 15.66
C GLU A 22 23.36 26.71 14.76
N LYS A 23 24.36 27.60 14.78
CA LYS A 23 24.38 28.75 13.85
C LYS A 23 24.61 28.31 12.41
N VAL A 24 25.56 27.40 12.18
CA VAL A 24 25.82 26.79 10.85
C VAL A 24 24.56 26.11 10.29
N LEU A 25 23.78 25.42 11.15
CA LEU A 25 22.53 24.76 10.76
C LEU A 25 21.42 25.75 10.38
N LEU A 26 21.48 26.98 10.89
CA LEU A 26 20.51 28.04 10.62
C LEU A 26 20.96 29.00 9.50
N GLU A 27 22.15 28.82 8.95
CA GLU A 27 22.64 29.68 7.87
C GLU A 27 21.85 29.45 6.57
N PRO A 28 21.29 30.51 5.93
CA PRO A 28 20.49 30.36 4.71
C PRO A 28 21.25 29.71 3.54
N SER A 29 22.57 29.91 3.48
CA SER A 29 23.43 29.36 2.42
C SER A 29 23.76 27.87 2.61
N LEU A 30 23.38 27.26 3.74
CA LEU A 30 23.62 25.84 4.03
C LEU A 30 22.98 24.92 2.99
N GLU A 31 21.73 25.22 2.59
CA GLU A 31 21.02 24.38 1.63
C GLU A 31 21.69 24.42 0.25
N GLN A 32 22.18 25.57 -0.17
CA GLN A 32 22.93 25.71 -1.41
C GLN A 32 24.25 24.95 -1.34
N ALA A 33 25.00 25.07 -0.22
CA ALA A 33 26.25 24.36 0.00
C ALA A 33 26.06 22.83 0.07
N ALA A 34 24.93 22.37 0.62
CA ALA A 34 24.57 20.96 0.65
C ALA A 34 24.24 20.44 -0.75
N LYS A 35 23.42 21.17 -1.52
CA LYS A 35 23.08 20.81 -2.92
C LYS A 35 24.30 20.82 -3.85
N SER A 36 25.27 21.70 -3.61
CA SER A 36 26.51 21.80 -4.40
C SER A 36 27.61 20.84 -3.96
N ASN A 37 27.38 20.00 -2.95
CA ASN A 37 28.35 19.03 -2.43
C ASN A 37 29.69 19.67 -1.97
N SER A 38 29.63 20.82 -1.28
CA SER A 38 30.82 21.56 -0.81
C SER A 38 31.78 20.67 0.01
N VAL A 39 33.07 20.75 -0.31
CA VAL A 39 34.13 19.99 0.37
C VAL A 39 34.30 20.45 1.82
N GLU A 40 34.20 21.76 2.03
CA GLU A 40 34.32 22.42 3.33
C GLU A 40 33.19 21.98 4.25
N LEU A 41 31.96 21.99 3.74
CA LEU A 41 30.79 21.52 4.48
C LEU A 41 30.92 20.02 4.83
N ARG A 42 31.41 19.19 3.91
CA ARG A 42 31.69 17.77 4.22
C ARG A 42 32.64 17.62 5.39
N LYS A 43 33.83 18.22 5.29
CA LYS A 43 34.87 18.12 6.33
C LYS A 43 34.34 18.61 7.68
N TYR A 44 33.61 19.72 7.69
CA TYR A 44 32.98 20.26 8.89
C TYR A 44 31.97 19.27 9.50
N LEU A 45 31.03 18.77 8.70
CA LEU A 45 30.01 17.83 9.18
C LEU A 45 30.61 16.49 9.63
N SER A 46 31.66 15.98 8.97
CA SER A 46 32.39 14.78 9.41
C SER A 46 32.96 14.97 10.82
N ARG A 47 33.58 16.12 11.08
CA ARG A 47 34.20 16.43 12.37
C ARG A 47 33.16 16.63 13.49
N HIS A 48 32.01 17.20 13.15
CA HIS A 48 30.93 17.50 14.10
C HIS A 48 29.80 16.45 14.11
N LEU A 49 30.02 15.27 13.52
CA LEU A 49 29.02 14.22 13.36
C LEU A 49 28.34 13.78 14.69
N PRO A 50 29.06 13.58 15.81
CA PRO A 50 28.41 13.24 17.08
C PRO A 50 27.46 14.33 17.59
N ARG A 51 27.80 15.61 17.38
CA ARG A 51 26.93 16.74 17.75
C ARG A 51 25.73 16.83 16.81
N LEU A 52 25.94 16.61 15.51
CA LEU A 52 24.87 16.56 14.51
C LEU A 52 23.83 15.48 14.85
N LEU A 53 24.29 14.27 15.20
CA LEU A 53 23.41 13.18 15.67
C LEU A 53 22.66 13.57 16.94
N ARG A 54 23.34 14.12 17.96
CA ARG A 54 22.64 14.55 19.19
C ARG A 54 21.58 15.62 18.92
N THR A 55 21.87 16.60 18.06
CA THR A 55 20.92 17.65 17.68
C THR A 55 19.73 17.08 16.92
N ALA A 56 19.97 16.24 15.90
CA ALA A 56 18.92 15.63 15.11
C ALA A 56 17.98 14.75 15.95
N PHE A 57 18.44 14.18 17.06
CA PHE A 57 17.66 13.29 17.93
C PHE A 57 17.14 13.97 19.22
N LYS A 58 17.19 15.31 19.33
CA LYS A 58 16.49 16.07 20.39
C LYS A 58 14.97 15.88 20.27
N ASP A 59 14.22 15.80 21.37
CA ASP A 59 12.77 15.54 21.29
C ASP A 59 11.92 16.80 21.05
N ASP A 60 12.31 17.60 20.05
CA ASP A 60 11.66 18.85 19.66
C ASP A 60 11.58 18.97 18.13
N ASN A 61 10.81 19.94 17.63
CA ASN A 61 10.76 20.30 16.20
C ASN A 61 11.41 21.67 15.95
N SER A 62 12.45 22.01 16.72
CA SER A 62 13.18 23.25 16.45
C SER A 62 13.81 23.20 15.06
N GLU A 63 13.96 24.37 14.44
CA GLU A 63 14.54 24.47 13.10
C GLU A 63 15.93 23.82 13.04
N THR A 64 16.76 24.01 14.08
CA THR A 64 18.06 23.37 14.20
C THR A 64 17.99 21.84 14.15
N THR A 65 17.02 21.25 14.86
CA THR A 65 16.81 19.79 14.90
C THR A 65 16.36 19.27 13.54
N LEU A 66 15.43 19.96 12.88
CA LEU A 66 14.94 19.57 11.55
C LEU A 66 16.03 19.70 10.48
N GLN A 67 16.84 20.76 10.52
CA GLN A 67 17.97 20.93 9.60
C GLN A 67 19.06 19.88 9.85
N ALA A 68 19.35 19.55 11.11
CA ALA A 68 20.28 18.47 11.43
C ALA A 68 19.81 17.13 10.88
N LEU A 69 18.53 16.81 11.07
CA LEU A 69 17.91 15.60 10.52
C LEU A 69 17.96 15.61 8.98
N LYS A 70 17.62 16.74 8.35
CA LYS A 70 17.67 16.96 6.90
C LYS A 70 19.06 16.61 6.35
N LEU A 71 20.13 17.09 6.99
CA LEU A 71 21.50 16.79 6.58
C LEU A 71 21.89 15.30 6.72
N LEU A 72 21.28 14.60 7.67
CA LEU A 72 21.50 13.15 7.87
C LEU A 72 20.71 12.31 6.86
N THR A 73 19.58 12.80 6.36
CA THR A 73 18.67 12.04 5.49
C THR A 73 18.77 12.39 4.00
N TYR A 74 19.25 13.59 3.65
CA TYR A 74 19.45 14.01 2.26
C TYR A 74 20.62 13.25 1.59
N GLY A 75 20.29 12.18 0.88
CA GLY A 75 20.89 11.84 -0.42
C GLY A 75 22.43 11.78 -0.52
N SER A 76 23.04 10.84 0.19
CA SER A 76 24.21 10.04 -0.23
C SER A 76 25.63 10.62 -0.33
N VAL A 77 25.91 11.91 -0.55
CA VAL A 77 27.31 12.31 -0.86
C VAL A 77 28.09 12.93 0.30
N LEU A 78 27.42 13.60 1.24
CA LEU A 78 28.09 14.40 2.27
C LEU A 78 28.37 13.63 3.56
N VAL A 79 27.32 13.15 4.21
CA VAL A 79 27.37 12.65 5.60
C VAL A 79 27.26 11.14 5.68
N ILE A 80 26.49 10.51 4.78
CA ILE A 80 26.28 9.06 4.78
C ILE A 80 27.60 8.27 4.66
N PRO A 81 28.56 8.63 3.79
CA PRO A 81 29.83 7.92 3.74
C PRO A 81 30.59 7.95 5.07
N ASN A 82 30.44 9.02 5.86
CA ASN A 82 31.09 9.13 7.17
C ASN A 82 30.30 8.34 8.23
N LEU A 83 28.96 8.43 8.24
CA LEU A 83 28.12 7.59 9.11
C LEU A 83 28.40 6.09 8.91
N VAL A 84 28.65 5.70 7.65
CA VAL A 84 28.99 4.33 7.26
C VAL A 84 30.42 3.95 7.69
N LYS A 85 31.43 4.80 7.43
CA LYS A 85 32.84 4.44 7.65
C LYS A 85 33.25 4.36 9.11
N THR A 86 32.55 5.03 10.02
CA THR A 86 33.03 5.24 11.39
C THR A 86 32.28 4.43 12.44
N ASN A 87 31.34 3.56 12.07
CA ASN A 87 30.44 2.82 12.97
C ASN A 87 29.66 3.69 13.97
N PHE A 88 29.74 5.02 13.86
CA PHE A 88 29.18 5.96 14.83
C PHE A 88 27.66 5.86 14.91
N PHE A 89 27.00 5.68 13.76
CA PHE A 89 25.54 5.61 13.76
C PHE A 89 25.02 4.29 14.32
N PRO A 90 25.51 3.11 13.91
CA PRO A 90 25.14 1.85 14.56
C PRO A 90 25.35 1.84 16.08
N GLU A 91 26.50 2.32 16.57
CA GLU A 91 26.77 2.41 18.00
C GLU A 91 25.83 3.40 18.71
N PHE A 92 25.59 4.57 18.08
CA PHE A 92 24.63 5.54 18.57
C PHE A 92 23.24 4.91 18.66
N ALA A 93 22.78 4.25 17.60
CA ALA A 93 21.47 3.60 17.52
C ALA A 93 21.29 2.53 18.61
N MET A 94 22.28 1.65 18.79
CA MET A 94 22.26 0.64 19.85
C MET A 94 22.15 1.27 21.24
N LYS A 95 23.02 2.25 21.53
CA LYS A 95 22.99 2.98 22.80
C LYS A 95 21.68 3.75 23.02
N TYR A 96 21.07 4.19 21.93
CA TYR A 96 19.81 4.92 21.96
C TYR A 96 18.63 3.99 22.24
N LEU A 97 18.59 2.82 21.59
CA LEU A 97 17.59 1.78 21.81
C LEU A 97 17.71 1.10 23.17
N SER A 98 18.91 1.05 23.75
CA SER A 98 19.14 0.48 25.09
C SER A 98 18.67 1.37 26.24
N ARG A 99 18.21 2.61 25.96
CA ARG A 99 17.82 3.59 26.98
C ARG A 99 16.30 3.78 27.00
N GLN A 100 15.63 3.24 28.02
CA GLN A 100 14.20 3.47 28.30
C GLN A 100 13.28 3.24 27.07
N THR A 101 12.00 3.57 27.19
CA THR A 101 11.07 3.66 26.06
C THR A 101 11.32 4.96 25.30
N LEU A 102 11.59 4.85 23.99
CA LEU A 102 11.78 6.01 23.12
C LEU A 102 10.42 6.61 22.73
N SER A 103 10.37 7.93 22.56
CA SER A 103 9.20 8.60 22.00
C SER A 103 9.04 8.28 20.50
N GLU A 104 7.81 8.35 19.98
CA GLU A 104 7.51 8.06 18.56
C GLU A 104 8.37 8.88 17.60
N ARG A 105 8.61 10.16 17.94
CA ARG A 105 9.45 11.08 17.16
C ARG A 105 10.87 10.57 17.03
N ARG A 106 11.43 10.10 18.13
CA ARG A 106 12.80 9.57 18.21
C ARG A 106 12.95 8.27 17.42
N VAL A 107 11.96 7.38 17.53
CA VAL A 107 11.88 6.15 16.71
C VAL A 107 11.77 6.51 15.22
N GLY A 108 10.93 7.49 14.87
CA GLY A 108 10.77 7.97 13.50
C GLY A 108 12.07 8.44 12.88
N ARG A 109 12.84 9.26 13.60
CA ARG A 109 14.13 9.76 13.12
C ARG A 109 15.18 8.66 12.98
N LEU A 110 15.17 7.68 13.88
CA LEU A 110 16.04 6.52 13.77
C LEU A 110 15.73 5.74 12.47
N CYS A 111 14.43 5.55 12.17
CA CYS A 111 13.98 4.90 10.96
C CYS A 111 14.37 5.69 9.70
N GLU A 112 14.19 7.02 9.69
CA GLU A 112 14.54 7.87 8.55
C GLU A 112 16.04 7.82 8.24
N VAL A 113 16.90 8.02 9.24
CA VAL A 113 18.36 7.98 9.04
C VAL A 113 18.81 6.58 8.61
N THR A 114 18.26 5.52 9.23
CA THR A 114 18.55 4.13 8.82
C THR A 114 18.16 3.87 7.37
N PHE A 115 16.98 4.32 6.95
CA PHE A 115 16.53 4.15 5.58
C PHE A 115 17.42 4.91 4.58
N SER A 116 17.78 6.15 4.88
CA SER A 116 18.69 6.95 4.05
C SER A 116 20.05 6.26 3.90
N ILE A 117 20.56 5.64 4.96
CA ILE A 117 21.78 4.82 4.91
C ILE A 117 21.60 3.64 3.96
N PHE A 118 20.52 2.87 4.05
CA PHE A 118 20.27 1.73 3.15
C PHE A 118 20.11 2.17 1.69
N GLN A 119 19.49 3.32 1.45
CA GLN A 119 19.36 3.90 0.11
C GLN A 119 20.69 4.39 -0.49
N SER A 120 21.73 4.60 0.32
CA SER A 120 23.03 5.04 -0.19
C SER A 120 23.76 3.99 -1.02
N GLY A 121 23.35 2.72 -0.92
CA GLY A 121 23.97 1.61 -1.64
C GLY A 121 25.28 1.11 -1.04
N VAL A 122 25.74 1.66 0.09
CA VAL A 122 26.95 1.18 0.76
C VAL A 122 26.65 -0.08 1.55
N LYS A 123 27.08 -1.22 1.00
CA LYS A 123 26.77 -2.55 1.52
C LYS A 123 27.50 -2.91 2.81
N ASP A 124 28.66 -2.32 3.09
CA ASP A 124 29.50 -2.72 4.23
C ASP A 124 28.86 -2.38 5.58
N ILE A 125 28.04 -1.32 5.65
CA ILE A 125 27.46 -0.86 6.92
C ILE A 125 26.47 -1.85 7.54
N ILE A 126 25.88 -2.74 6.74
CA ILE A 126 24.84 -3.65 7.23
C ILE A 126 25.39 -4.56 8.34
N LYS A 127 26.70 -4.88 8.32
CA LYS A 127 27.35 -5.74 9.32
C LYS A 127 27.24 -5.17 10.73
N ASP A 128 27.18 -3.86 10.83
CA ASP A 128 27.08 -3.13 12.08
C ASP A 128 25.62 -2.76 12.43
N CYS A 129 24.69 -2.86 11.48
CA CYS A 129 23.28 -2.49 11.64
C CYS A 129 22.41 -3.52 12.40
N ASN A 130 22.98 -4.39 13.24
CA ASN A 130 22.23 -5.40 13.99
C ASN A 130 21.14 -4.83 14.92
N TYR A 131 21.23 -3.54 15.27
CA TYR A 131 20.20 -2.81 16.01
C TYR A 131 18.83 -2.82 15.32
N ILE A 132 18.77 -3.10 14.01
CA ILE A 132 17.53 -3.16 13.22
C ILE A 132 16.53 -4.17 13.81
N LEU A 133 17.00 -5.30 14.33
CA LEU A 133 16.15 -6.32 14.94
C LEU A 133 15.64 -5.87 16.30
N THR A 134 16.48 -5.19 17.09
CA THR A 134 16.05 -4.59 18.36
C THR A 134 15.01 -3.49 18.13
N LEU A 135 15.20 -2.66 17.10
CA LEU A 135 14.24 -1.65 16.67
C LEU A 135 12.90 -2.30 16.29
N PHE A 136 12.94 -3.34 15.47
CA PHE A 136 11.75 -4.09 15.06
C PHE A 136 11.02 -4.69 16.25
N LYS A 137 11.73 -5.46 17.10
CA LYS A 137 11.15 -6.18 18.23
C LYS A 137 10.46 -5.27 19.23
N ASN A 138 11.09 -4.13 19.52
CA ASN A 138 10.60 -3.24 20.58
C ASN A 138 9.52 -2.27 20.10
N TYR A 139 9.50 -1.93 18.80
CA TYR A 139 8.72 -0.81 18.28
C TYR A 139 7.89 -1.15 17.01
N CYS A 140 7.55 -2.42 16.76
CA CYS A 140 6.77 -2.83 15.58
C CYS A 140 5.33 -2.29 15.52
N ASP A 141 4.80 -1.74 16.63
CA ASP A 141 3.57 -0.96 16.68
C ASP A 141 3.71 0.42 16.04
N HIS A 142 4.92 0.98 15.98
CA HIS A 142 5.10 2.33 15.47
C HIS A 142 5.04 2.35 13.95
N LEU A 143 4.23 3.26 13.42
CA LEU A 143 4.06 3.47 11.98
C LEU A 143 5.40 3.71 11.25
N SER A 144 6.34 4.41 11.87
CA SER A 144 7.65 4.68 11.28
C SER A 144 8.50 3.41 11.10
N VAL A 145 8.39 2.46 12.04
CA VAL A 145 9.08 1.16 11.95
C VAL A 145 8.44 0.33 10.85
N TYR A 146 7.11 0.24 10.82
CA TYR A 146 6.39 -0.38 9.71
C TYR A 146 6.83 0.22 8.36
N ASN A 147 6.84 1.55 8.24
CA ASN A 147 7.22 2.24 7.01
C ASN A 147 8.68 1.97 6.58
N LEU A 148 9.61 1.85 7.53
CA LEU A 148 11.00 1.47 7.23
C LEU A 148 11.05 0.09 6.57
N PHE A 149 10.47 -0.92 7.22
CA PHE A 149 10.50 -2.29 6.71
C PHE A 149 9.67 -2.45 5.44
N SER A 150 8.49 -1.83 5.37
CA SER A 150 7.65 -1.81 4.17
C SER A 150 8.42 -1.22 2.98
N LYS A 151 9.12 -0.09 3.14
CA LYS A 151 9.97 0.46 2.07
C LYS A 151 11.13 -0.45 1.69
N ILE A 152 11.74 -1.15 2.65
CA ILE A 152 12.76 -2.16 2.34
C ILE A 152 12.15 -3.28 1.48
N PHE A 153 11.00 -3.82 1.88
CA PHE A 153 10.35 -4.92 1.19
C PHE A 153 9.65 -4.57 -0.13
N THR A 154 9.22 -3.32 -0.33
CA THR A 154 8.48 -2.88 -1.53
C THR A 154 9.28 -1.99 -2.46
N GLY A 155 10.44 -1.48 -2.02
CA GLY A 155 11.27 -0.60 -2.82
C GLY A 155 11.92 -1.28 -4.04
N ASP A 156 12.74 -0.52 -4.75
CA ASP A 156 13.40 -0.97 -5.97
C ASP A 156 14.43 -2.08 -5.73
N ASP A 157 14.89 -2.73 -6.80
CA ASP A 157 15.89 -3.81 -6.79
C ASP A 157 17.19 -3.46 -6.06
N LYS A 158 17.51 -2.16 -5.90
CA LYS A 158 18.65 -1.68 -5.11
C LYS A 158 18.60 -2.15 -3.65
N LEU A 159 17.40 -2.40 -3.12
CA LEU A 159 17.18 -2.87 -1.74
C LEU A 159 17.15 -4.39 -1.62
N GLN A 160 17.28 -5.15 -2.73
CA GLN A 160 17.25 -6.61 -2.70
C GLN A 160 18.30 -7.18 -1.74
N TYR A 161 19.52 -6.64 -1.78
CA TYR A 161 20.59 -7.04 -0.85
C TYR A 161 20.22 -6.84 0.62
N HIS A 162 19.51 -5.76 0.95
CA HIS A 162 19.07 -5.48 2.32
C HIS A 162 17.95 -6.44 2.75
N ARG A 163 17.07 -6.87 1.82
CA ARG A 163 16.04 -7.88 2.11
C ARG A 163 16.64 -9.24 2.41
N ASP A 164 17.61 -9.66 1.60
CA ASP A 164 18.29 -10.93 1.80
C ASP A 164 19.07 -10.92 3.13
N TRP A 165 19.78 -9.82 3.41
CA TRP A 165 20.45 -9.62 4.71
C TRP A 165 19.48 -9.66 5.90
N LEU A 166 18.30 -9.03 5.82
CA LEU A 166 17.31 -9.09 6.90
C LEU A 166 16.91 -10.53 7.24
N VAL A 167 16.74 -11.38 6.22
CA VAL A 167 16.45 -12.80 6.41
C VAL A 167 17.65 -13.52 7.04
N GLU A 168 18.87 -13.23 6.58
CA GLU A 168 20.10 -13.84 7.12
C GLU A 168 20.30 -13.55 8.62
N ILE A 169 19.98 -12.34 9.08
CA ILE A 169 20.09 -11.98 10.50
C ILE A 169 18.92 -12.50 11.36
N GLY A 170 17.91 -13.13 10.77
CA GLY A 170 16.79 -13.76 11.49
C GLY A 170 15.55 -12.89 11.69
N PHE A 171 15.31 -11.91 10.81
CA PHE A 171 14.08 -11.11 10.83
C PHE A 171 12.80 -11.97 10.78
N ASP A 172 12.82 -13.01 9.97
CA ASP A 172 11.72 -13.96 9.80
C ASP A 172 11.40 -14.71 11.11
N LYS A 173 12.43 -15.13 11.85
CA LYS A 173 12.28 -15.79 13.16
C LYS A 173 11.70 -14.86 14.22
N GLU A 174 12.17 -13.61 14.28
CA GLU A 174 11.60 -12.60 15.19
C GLU A 174 10.15 -12.28 14.83
N LEU A 175 9.84 -12.12 13.54
CA LEU A 175 8.47 -11.91 13.05
C LEU A 175 7.55 -13.07 13.47
N VAL A 176 8.00 -14.32 13.31
CA VAL A 176 7.26 -15.51 13.73
C VAL A 176 7.01 -15.53 15.22
N THR A 177 8.04 -15.25 16.00
CA THR A 177 7.97 -15.27 17.46
C THR A 177 6.94 -14.27 17.95
N ILE A 178 7.01 -13.02 17.49
CA ILE A 178 6.10 -11.95 17.88
C ILE A 178 4.66 -12.26 17.44
N LEU A 179 4.45 -12.71 16.19
CA LEU A 179 3.11 -13.07 15.72
C LEU A 179 2.51 -14.24 16.50
N LYS A 180 3.29 -15.29 16.79
CA LYS A 180 2.81 -16.45 17.58
C LYS A 180 2.40 -16.04 19.00
N GLU A 181 3.11 -15.10 19.63
CA GLU A 181 2.74 -14.58 20.95
C GLU A 181 1.47 -13.73 20.88
N LEU A 182 1.38 -12.83 19.91
CA LEU A 182 0.23 -11.94 19.75
C LEU A 182 -1.04 -12.69 19.38
N LEU A 183 -0.97 -13.67 18.47
CA LEU A 183 -2.14 -14.44 18.02
C LEU A 183 -2.72 -15.39 19.08
N LYS A 184 -2.03 -15.57 20.22
CA LYS A 184 -2.59 -16.26 21.40
C LYS A 184 -3.49 -15.35 22.26
N LYS A 185 -3.44 -14.04 22.04
CA LYS A 185 -4.24 -13.06 22.78
C LYS A 185 -5.68 -13.02 22.25
N ASN A 186 -6.61 -12.68 23.14
CA ASN A 186 -8.01 -12.50 22.77
C ASN A 186 -8.24 -11.05 22.34
N TYR A 187 -8.64 -10.85 21.08
CA TYR A 187 -8.98 -9.55 20.53
C TYR A 187 -10.49 -9.45 20.33
N THR A 188 -11.06 -8.25 20.44
CA THR A 188 -12.48 -7.99 20.17
C THR A 188 -12.64 -6.85 19.16
N ASP A 189 -13.80 -6.77 18.50
CA ASP A 189 -14.12 -5.66 17.59
C ASP A 189 -14.36 -4.31 18.30
N THR A 190 -14.51 -4.32 19.62
CA THR A 190 -14.86 -3.14 20.41
C THR A 190 -13.66 -2.41 20.99
N THR A 191 -12.53 -3.10 21.19
CA THR A 191 -11.34 -2.52 21.81
C THR A 191 -10.14 -2.60 20.87
N PHE A 192 -9.65 -1.42 20.47
CA PHE A 192 -8.41 -1.31 19.70
C PHE A 192 -7.24 -1.05 20.65
N THR A 193 -6.22 -1.90 20.59
CA THR A 193 -5.05 -1.86 21.49
C THR A 193 -3.75 -1.72 20.70
N THR A 194 -2.67 -1.36 21.39
CA THR A 194 -1.32 -1.40 20.80
C THR A 194 -0.97 -2.77 20.24
N ASP A 195 -1.38 -3.86 20.90
CA ASP A 195 -1.21 -5.21 20.38
C ASP A 195 -1.97 -5.45 19.06
N SER A 196 -3.13 -4.81 18.89
CA SER A 196 -3.91 -4.88 17.65
C SER A 196 -3.13 -4.21 16.51
N GLU A 197 -2.56 -3.03 16.75
CA GLU A 197 -1.70 -2.31 15.79
C GLU A 197 -0.44 -3.13 15.45
N LYS A 198 0.20 -3.78 16.44
CA LYS A 198 1.35 -4.68 16.21
C LYS A 198 0.98 -5.81 15.25
N VAL A 199 -0.09 -6.54 15.52
CA VAL A 199 -0.53 -7.66 14.65
C VAL A 199 -0.82 -7.16 13.24
N ILE A 200 -1.52 -6.03 13.13
CA ILE A 200 -1.85 -5.41 11.83
C ILE A 200 -0.57 -5.09 11.06
N ASN A 201 0.40 -4.42 11.69
CA ASN A 201 1.65 -4.05 11.03
C ASN A 201 2.46 -5.28 10.62
N LEU A 202 2.50 -6.32 11.45
CA LEU A 202 3.17 -7.58 11.11
C LEU A 202 2.52 -8.29 9.92
N PHE A 203 1.18 -8.35 9.85
CA PHE A 203 0.50 -8.90 8.67
C PHE A 203 0.74 -8.06 7.41
N LYS A 204 0.70 -6.73 7.52
CA LYS A 204 1.07 -5.86 6.39
C LYS A 204 2.49 -6.09 5.92
N LEU A 205 3.46 -6.29 6.82
CA LEU A 205 4.84 -6.60 6.45
C LEU A 205 4.97 -7.94 5.72
N VAL A 206 4.24 -8.97 6.16
CA VAL A 206 4.18 -10.25 5.42
C VAL A 206 3.58 -10.01 4.03
N ALA A 207 2.49 -9.25 3.93
CA ALA A 207 1.84 -8.93 2.67
C ALA A 207 2.75 -8.14 1.72
N ASP A 208 3.53 -7.19 2.24
CA ASP A 208 4.49 -6.39 1.49
C ASP A 208 5.69 -7.23 1.01
N ALA A 209 6.25 -8.06 1.89
CA ALA A 209 7.35 -8.95 1.55
C ALA A 209 6.95 -9.96 0.46
N ALA A 210 5.71 -10.45 0.50
CA ALA A 210 5.18 -11.42 -0.47
C ALA A 210 4.88 -10.83 -1.86
N LYS A 211 4.96 -9.50 -2.04
CA LYS A 211 4.85 -8.88 -3.38
C LYS A 211 6.00 -9.29 -4.30
N HIS A 212 7.17 -9.59 -3.75
CA HIS A 212 8.31 -10.08 -4.51
C HIS A 212 8.34 -11.61 -4.52
N GLU A 213 8.36 -12.20 -5.71
CA GLU A 213 8.26 -13.65 -5.90
C GLU A 213 9.36 -14.44 -5.17
N SER A 214 10.61 -13.96 -5.21
CA SER A 214 11.74 -14.62 -4.52
C SER A 214 11.54 -14.70 -3.01
N ILE A 215 11.10 -13.59 -2.39
CA ILE A 215 10.83 -13.51 -0.96
C ILE A 215 9.55 -14.27 -0.60
N ARG A 216 8.49 -14.17 -1.41
CA ARG A 216 7.25 -14.93 -1.25
C ARG A 216 7.53 -16.43 -1.15
N ARG A 217 8.31 -16.99 -2.07
CA ARG A 217 8.69 -18.41 -2.05
C ARG A 217 9.48 -18.76 -0.78
N LYS A 218 10.45 -17.93 -0.39
CA LYS A 218 11.20 -18.11 0.87
C LYS A 218 10.25 -18.14 2.08
N ILE A 219 9.27 -17.23 2.15
CA ILE A 219 8.28 -17.16 3.23
C ILE A 219 7.39 -18.41 3.26
N ILE A 220 6.86 -18.87 2.12
CA ILE A 220 5.99 -20.07 2.04
C ILE A 220 6.74 -21.34 2.47
N GLN A 221 8.05 -21.36 2.27
CA GLN A 221 8.92 -22.49 2.62
C GLN A 221 9.49 -22.39 4.05
N SER A 222 9.37 -21.24 4.73
CA SER A 222 9.91 -21.03 6.07
C SER A 222 8.86 -21.19 7.18
N GLU A 223 9.32 -21.07 8.43
CA GLU A 223 8.46 -21.09 9.63
C GLU A 223 7.45 -19.94 9.66
N VAL A 224 7.64 -18.88 8.85
CA VAL A 224 6.66 -17.79 8.71
C VAL A 224 5.32 -18.34 8.21
N PHE A 225 5.35 -19.30 7.29
CA PHE A 225 4.13 -19.92 6.79
C PHE A 225 3.41 -20.78 7.84
N ASP A 226 4.08 -21.22 8.91
CA ASP A 226 3.44 -22.02 9.96
C ASP A 226 2.32 -21.25 10.65
N ILE A 227 2.42 -19.93 10.71
CA ILE A 227 1.39 -19.03 11.22
C ILE A 227 0.12 -19.16 10.36
N PHE A 228 0.29 -19.30 9.05
CA PHE A 228 -0.78 -19.43 8.07
C PHE A 228 -1.16 -20.88 7.78
N LYS A 229 -0.80 -21.86 8.64
CA LYS A 229 -1.32 -23.23 8.51
C LYS A 229 -2.73 -23.40 9.08
N GLN A 230 -3.23 -22.40 9.81
CA GLN A 230 -4.55 -22.39 10.40
C GLN A 230 -5.25 -21.05 10.18
N THR A 231 -6.57 -21.04 10.31
CA THR A 231 -7.36 -19.80 10.33
C THR A 231 -7.64 -19.36 11.75
N TYR A 232 -7.63 -18.05 11.98
CA TYR A 232 -7.86 -17.45 13.30
C TYR A 232 -9.24 -16.80 13.38
N SER A 233 -9.85 -16.83 14.56
CA SER A 233 -11.04 -16.04 14.87
C SER A 233 -10.61 -14.63 15.32
N LEU A 234 -10.34 -13.76 14.35
CA LEU A 234 -9.86 -12.39 14.58
C LEU A 234 -10.98 -11.36 14.42
N PRO A 235 -10.91 -10.21 15.13
CA PRO A 235 -11.76 -9.05 14.85
C PRO A 235 -11.65 -8.62 13.40
N HIS A 236 -12.71 -8.02 12.88
CA HIS A 236 -12.85 -7.64 11.48
C HIS A 236 -11.70 -6.76 10.98
N ILE A 237 -11.21 -5.82 11.79
CA ILE A 237 -10.10 -4.94 11.41
C ILE A 237 -8.79 -5.71 11.20
N ILE A 238 -8.45 -6.63 12.10
CA ILE A 238 -7.24 -7.47 12.01
C ILE A 238 -7.42 -8.47 10.86
N ASN A 239 -8.61 -9.04 10.72
CA ASN A 239 -8.93 -10.04 9.71
C ASN A 239 -8.74 -9.48 8.28
N ASN A 240 -8.97 -8.17 8.07
CA ASN A 240 -8.67 -7.52 6.78
C ASN A 240 -7.21 -7.70 6.37
N PHE A 241 -6.27 -7.50 7.29
CA PHE A 241 -4.84 -7.59 7.01
C PHE A 241 -4.34 -9.04 6.99
N TYR A 242 -4.94 -9.92 7.79
CA TYR A 242 -4.69 -11.36 7.70
C TYR A 242 -5.00 -11.89 6.28
N TRP A 243 -6.18 -11.56 5.75
CA TRP A 243 -6.59 -12.01 4.42
C TRP A 243 -5.79 -11.34 3.29
N GLU A 244 -5.40 -10.08 3.45
CA GLU A 244 -4.45 -9.42 2.54
C GLU A 244 -3.10 -10.17 2.49
N ALA A 245 -2.56 -10.56 3.65
CA ALA A 245 -1.32 -11.34 3.73
C ALA A 245 -1.47 -12.72 3.06
N VAL A 246 -2.56 -13.45 3.35
CA VAL A 246 -2.87 -14.74 2.71
C VAL A 246 -2.94 -14.58 1.19
N ASN A 247 -3.60 -13.52 0.70
CA ASN A 247 -3.71 -13.26 -0.72
C ASN A 247 -2.38 -13.01 -1.39
N ASN A 248 -1.49 -12.22 -0.78
CA ASN A 248 -0.17 -11.94 -1.36
C ASN A 248 0.76 -13.15 -1.24
N LEU A 249 0.57 -14.00 -0.24
CA LEU A 249 1.31 -15.26 -0.11
C LEU A 249 0.86 -16.34 -1.09
N TYR A 250 -0.39 -16.33 -1.55
CA TYR A 250 -0.87 -17.36 -2.47
C TYR A 250 -0.01 -17.42 -3.72
N ASP A 251 0.48 -18.61 -4.01
CA ASP A 251 1.25 -18.94 -5.19
C ASP A 251 0.77 -20.29 -5.73
N VAL A 252 0.63 -20.37 -7.05
CA VAL A 252 0.09 -21.53 -7.76
C VAL A 252 0.93 -22.78 -7.49
N GLU A 253 2.26 -22.64 -7.40
CA GLU A 253 3.18 -23.75 -7.14
C GLU A 253 2.90 -24.42 -5.79
N TYR A 254 2.38 -23.66 -4.82
CA TYR A 254 2.11 -24.11 -3.45
C TYR A 254 0.62 -24.25 -3.16
N HIS A 255 -0.22 -24.41 -4.19
CA HIS A 255 -1.69 -24.45 -4.07
C HIS A 255 -2.19 -25.35 -2.93
N SER A 256 -1.61 -26.55 -2.78
CA SER A 256 -2.01 -27.52 -1.75
C SER A 256 -1.84 -26.99 -0.31
N LYS A 257 -0.87 -26.12 -0.06
CA LYS A 257 -0.66 -25.48 1.25
C LYS A 257 -1.77 -24.50 1.63
N PHE A 258 -2.52 -23.99 0.65
CA PHE A 258 -3.59 -23.00 0.86
C PHE A 258 -4.99 -23.59 0.90
N GLN A 259 -5.16 -24.92 0.88
CA GLN A 259 -6.48 -25.56 0.84
C GLN A 259 -7.40 -25.11 1.99
N ILE A 260 -6.87 -25.00 3.22
CA ILE A 260 -7.61 -24.51 4.39
C ILE A 260 -8.13 -23.08 4.17
N HIS A 261 -7.34 -22.24 3.50
CA HIS A 261 -7.70 -20.84 3.21
C HIS A 261 -8.75 -20.76 2.11
N ILE A 262 -8.65 -21.61 1.09
CA ILE A 262 -9.64 -21.71 0.01
C ILE A 262 -11.00 -22.11 0.59
N ASP A 263 -11.02 -23.10 1.48
CA ASP A 263 -12.27 -23.55 2.11
C ASP A 263 -12.82 -22.52 3.10
N ALA A 264 -11.94 -21.81 3.82
CA ALA A 264 -12.34 -20.70 4.67
C ALA A 264 -12.92 -19.51 3.88
N ALA A 265 -12.34 -19.18 2.72
CA ALA A 265 -12.82 -18.12 1.84
C ALA A 265 -14.24 -18.44 1.34
N LYS A 266 -14.52 -19.69 0.95
CA LYS A 266 -15.89 -20.14 0.61
C LYS A 266 -16.84 -19.95 1.79
N LYS A 267 -16.43 -20.37 3.00
CA LYS A 267 -17.25 -20.25 4.21
C LYS A 267 -17.59 -18.79 4.52
N ILE A 268 -16.63 -17.87 4.39
CA ILE A 268 -16.86 -16.43 4.55
C ILE A 268 -17.94 -15.94 3.59
N LEU A 269 -17.86 -16.30 2.31
CA LEU A 269 -18.83 -15.86 1.30
C LEU A 269 -20.20 -16.55 1.43
N TYR A 270 -20.27 -17.70 2.10
CA TYR A 270 -21.52 -18.44 2.31
C TYR A 270 -22.25 -18.01 3.57
N LYS A 271 -21.56 -17.34 4.49
CA LYS A 271 -22.14 -16.90 5.75
C LYS A 271 -23.03 -15.68 5.50
N PRO A 272 -24.26 -15.66 6.05
CA PRO A 272 -25.08 -14.46 6.06
C PRO A 272 -24.38 -13.36 6.88
N GLU A 273 -24.24 -12.19 6.29
CA GLU A 273 -23.55 -11.07 6.93
C GLU A 273 -24.45 -9.83 6.97
N LYS A 274 -24.34 -9.08 8.06
CA LYS A 274 -25.05 -7.79 8.22
C LYS A 274 -24.25 -6.62 7.67
N ARG A 275 -22.94 -6.80 7.53
CA ARG A 275 -22.00 -5.79 7.05
C ARG A 275 -20.89 -6.46 6.26
N ILE A 276 -20.46 -5.80 5.20
CA ILE A 276 -19.30 -6.22 4.43
C ILE A 276 -18.04 -5.47 4.89
N TYR A 277 -16.94 -6.21 4.96
CA TYR A 277 -15.63 -5.73 5.35
C TYR A 277 -14.61 -6.12 4.28
N ARG A 278 -13.45 -5.46 4.28
CA ARG A 278 -12.38 -5.69 3.28
C ARG A 278 -12.01 -7.17 3.14
N TYR A 279 -11.94 -7.93 4.24
CA TYR A 279 -11.61 -9.36 4.19
C TYR A 279 -12.57 -10.22 3.35
N HIS A 280 -13.82 -9.78 3.11
CA HIS A 280 -14.74 -10.50 2.22
C HIS A 280 -14.31 -10.38 0.77
N ALA A 281 -13.86 -9.18 0.37
CA ALA A 281 -13.33 -8.94 -0.97
C ALA A 281 -11.97 -9.65 -1.13
N GLU A 282 -11.12 -9.63 -0.10
CA GLU A 282 -9.88 -10.40 -0.10
C GLU A 282 -10.15 -11.92 -0.21
N ALA A 283 -11.13 -12.46 0.52
CA ALA A 283 -11.53 -13.86 0.38
C ALA A 283 -11.99 -14.19 -1.05
N LEU A 284 -12.78 -13.30 -1.68
CA LEU A 284 -13.18 -13.46 -3.07
C LEU A 284 -11.98 -13.41 -4.03
N SER A 285 -11.07 -12.45 -3.82
CA SER A 285 -9.82 -12.30 -4.58
C SER A 285 -8.94 -13.56 -4.52
N LEU A 286 -8.87 -14.24 -3.36
CA LEU A 286 -8.18 -15.53 -3.25
C LEU A 286 -8.80 -16.56 -4.20
N LEU A 287 -10.14 -16.67 -4.21
CA LEU A 287 -10.84 -17.59 -5.09
C LEU A 287 -10.58 -17.23 -6.56
N VAL A 288 -10.57 -15.95 -6.92
CA VAL A 288 -10.21 -15.48 -8.27
C VAL A 288 -8.86 -16.03 -8.73
N LYS A 289 -7.85 -16.03 -7.86
CA LYS A 289 -6.51 -16.57 -8.17
C LYS A 289 -6.50 -18.09 -8.37
N VAL A 290 -7.36 -18.81 -7.64
CA VAL A 290 -7.41 -20.28 -7.61
C VAL A 290 -8.23 -20.87 -8.76
N ILE A 291 -9.24 -20.15 -9.24
CA ILE A 291 -10.26 -20.65 -10.18
C ILE A 291 -9.68 -21.18 -11.49
N ASN A 292 -8.55 -20.67 -11.97
CA ASN A 292 -7.89 -21.19 -13.17
C ASN A 292 -7.34 -22.62 -12.98
N HIS A 293 -7.00 -23.02 -11.75
CA HIS A 293 -6.46 -24.33 -11.43
C HIS A 293 -7.52 -25.29 -10.89
N ASN A 294 -8.64 -24.75 -10.40
CA ASN A 294 -9.72 -25.51 -9.81
C ASN A 294 -11.05 -24.90 -10.22
N SER A 295 -11.50 -25.17 -11.45
CA SER A 295 -12.77 -24.66 -12.00
C SER A 295 -13.98 -25.19 -11.25
N ASP A 296 -13.89 -26.39 -10.68
CA ASP A 296 -14.96 -27.05 -9.90
C ASP A 296 -15.32 -26.27 -8.62
N LEU A 297 -14.44 -25.36 -8.20
CA LEU A 297 -14.71 -24.40 -7.15
C LEU A 297 -15.91 -23.50 -7.46
N VAL A 298 -16.16 -23.20 -8.73
CA VAL A 298 -17.25 -22.32 -9.17
C VAL A 298 -18.52 -23.14 -9.40
N ASN A 299 -19.37 -23.18 -8.38
CA ASN A 299 -20.66 -23.84 -8.43
C ASN A 299 -21.83 -22.85 -8.30
N GLU A 300 -23.06 -23.32 -8.52
CA GLU A 300 -24.27 -22.49 -8.42
C GLU A 300 -24.41 -21.80 -7.07
N LYS A 301 -24.01 -22.48 -5.98
CA LYS A 301 -24.11 -21.93 -4.62
C LYS A 301 -23.19 -20.73 -4.44
N LEU A 302 -21.94 -20.82 -4.90
CA LEU A 302 -20.99 -19.72 -4.85
C LEU A 302 -21.46 -18.53 -5.69
N ILE A 303 -21.90 -18.78 -6.92
CA ILE A 303 -22.43 -17.72 -7.81
C ILE A 303 -23.59 -16.99 -7.14
N LYS A 304 -24.59 -17.73 -6.63
CA LYS A 304 -25.74 -17.14 -5.94
C LYS A 304 -25.34 -16.31 -4.73
N ASN A 305 -24.41 -16.82 -3.91
CA ASN A 305 -23.97 -16.10 -2.71
C ASN A 305 -23.21 -14.82 -3.05
N VAL A 306 -22.32 -14.83 -4.05
CA VAL A 306 -21.64 -13.60 -4.50
C VAL A 306 -22.65 -12.58 -5.01
N ILE A 307 -23.62 -12.98 -5.83
CA ILE A 307 -24.69 -12.09 -6.30
C ILE A 307 -25.50 -11.53 -5.12
N ASN A 308 -25.90 -12.38 -4.17
CA ASN A 308 -26.66 -11.94 -3.00
C ASN A 308 -25.87 -10.91 -2.17
N LEU A 309 -24.56 -11.10 -1.99
CA LEU A 309 -23.69 -10.13 -1.33
C LEU A 309 -23.61 -8.82 -2.11
N MET A 310 -23.50 -8.86 -3.44
CA MET A 310 -23.52 -7.65 -4.27
C MET A 310 -24.83 -6.87 -4.11
N MET A 311 -25.96 -7.58 -4.10
CA MET A 311 -27.28 -6.99 -3.94
C MET A 311 -27.48 -6.38 -2.56
N LEU A 312 -27.10 -7.12 -1.51
CA LEU A 312 -27.24 -6.69 -0.12
C LEU A 312 -26.31 -5.51 0.20
N PHE A 313 -25.12 -5.48 -0.39
CA PHE A 313 -24.11 -4.46 -0.16
C PHE A 313 -23.83 -3.63 -1.42
N SER A 314 -24.90 -3.20 -2.09
CA SER A 314 -24.86 -2.48 -3.37
C SER A 314 -24.21 -1.09 -3.31
N GLU A 315 -23.87 -0.59 -2.12
CA GLU A 315 -23.10 0.65 -1.92
C GLU A 315 -21.59 0.40 -1.73
N SER A 316 -21.17 -0.85 -1.56
CA SER A 316 -19.76 -1.20 -1.33
C SER A 316 -19.00 -1.32 -2.65
N SER A 317 -18.47 -0.20 -3.14
CA SER A 317 -17.64 -0.17 -4.35
C SER A 317 -16.48 -1.18 -4.28
N PHE A 318 -15.85 -1.32 -3.11
CA PHE A 318 -14.74 -2.24 -2.89
C PHE A 318 -15.11 -3.70 -3.18
N PHE A 319 -16.21 -4.21 -2.60
CA PHE A 319 -16.64 -5.59 -2.87
C PHE A 319 -17.18 -5.76 -4.29
N LEU A 320 -17.92 -4.78 -4.81
CA LEU A 320 -18.47 -4.84 -6.16
C LEU A 320 -17.37 -4.91 -7.24
N CYS A 321 -16.25 -4.21 -7.04
CA CYS A 321 -15.06 -4.32 -7.89
C CYS A 321 -14.51 -5.74 -7.91
N GLU A 322 -14.27 -6.35 -6.73
CA GLU A 322 -13.78 -7.73 -6.66
C GLU A 322 -14.78 -8.74 -7.23
N ALA A 323 -16.08 -8.53 -7.04
CA ALA A 323 -17.12 -9.38 -7.61
C ALA A 323 -17.13 -9.30 -9.15
N ARG A 324 -16.95 -8.11 -9.74
CA ARG A 324 -16.79 -7.95 -11.19
C ARG A 324 -15.57 -8.73 -11.70
N ILE A 325 -14.42 -8.61 -11.02
CA ILE A 325 -13.19 -9.35 -11.38
C ILE A 325 -13.42 -10.86 -11.30
N PHE A 326 -14.10 -11.32 -10.25
CA PHE A 326 -14.49 -12.73 -10.10
C PHE A 326 -15.32 -13.22 -11.28
N PHE A 327 -16.40 -12.51 -11.64
CA PHE A 327 -17.21 -12.92 -12.79
C PHE A 327 -16.41 -12.86 -14.09
N GLN A 328 -15.55 -11.86 -14.24
CA GLN A 328 -14.64 -11.76 -15.37
C GLN A 328 -13.74 -12.98 -15.54
N LYS A 329 -13.15 -13.48 -14.46
CA LYS A 329 -12.40 -14.74 -14.52
C LYS A 329 -13.30 -15.93 -14.82
N CYS A 330 -14.45 -16.04 -14.16
CA CYS A 330 -15.34 -17.19 -14.31
C CYS A 330 -15.85 -17.37 -15.75
N TYR A 331 -16.28 -16.32 -16.46
CA TYR A 331 -16.75 -16.48 -17.84
C TYR A 331 -15.62 -16.65 -18.87
N ASN A 332 -14.37 -16.40 -18.49
CA ASN A 332 -13.23 -16.71 -19.35
C ASN A 332 -12.91 -18.22 -19.35
N ILE A 333 -13.34 -18.96 -18.32
CA ILE A 333 -13.16 -20.42 -18.22
C ILE A 333 -14.26 -21.13 -18.98
N LYS A 334 -13.87 -21.98 -19.93
CA LYS A 334 -14.78 -22.66 -20.87
C LYS A 334 -15.89 -23.44 -20.16
N ASP A 335 -15.55 -24.21 -19.13
CA ASP A 335 -16.48 -25.13 -18.46
C ASP A 335 -17.46 -24.42 -17.52
N VAL A 336 -17.09 -23.21 -17.07
CA VAL A 336 -17.87 -22.39 -16.13
C VAL A 336 -18.72 -21.34 -16.86
N ARG A 337 -18.30 -20.93 -18.07
CA ARG A 337 -18.89 -19.83 -18.85
C ARG A 337 -20.40 -19.97 -19.04
N ASP A 338 -20.86 -21.14 -19.48
CA ASP A 338 -22.28 -21.37 -19.75
C ASP A 338 -23.13 -21.20 -18.49
N LEU A 339 -22.63 -21.68 -17.35
CA LEU A 339 -23.29 -21.55 -16.06
C LEU A 339 -23.40 -20.08 -15.64
N ILE A 340 -22.30 -19.33 -15.77
CA ILE A 340 -22.26 -17.89 -15.46
C ILE A 340 -23.23 -17.12 -16.34
N VAL A 341 -23.18 -17.31 -17.66
CA VAL A 341 -24.05 -16.60 -18.61
C VAL A 341 -25.52 -16.89 -18.29
N LYS A 342 -25.90 -18.15 -18.08
CA LYS A 342 -27.29 -18.53 -17.80
C LYS A 342 -27.84 -17.93 -16.49
N LYS A 343 -27.02 -17.84 -15.44
CA LYS A 343 -27.48 -17.39 -14.12
C LYS A 343 -27.34 -15.88 -13.91
N LEU A 344 -26.22 -15.30 -14.35
CA LEU A 344 -25.87 -13.92 -14.05
C LEU A 344 -26.57 -12.92 -14.99
N VAL A 345 -26.66 -13.23 -16.28
CA VAL A 345 -27.08 -12.25 -17.30
C VAL A 345 -28.52 -11.77 -17.13
N PRO A 346 -29.53 -12.64 -16.91
CA PRO A 346 -30.90 -12.17 -16.69
C PRO A 346 -31.01 -11.24 -15.47
N LEU A 347 -30.27 -11.56 -14.41
CA LEU A 347 -30.23 -10.75 -13.18
C LEU A 347 -29.58 -9.40 -13.45
N MET A 348 -28.39 -9.37 -14.05
CA MET A 348 -27.70 -8.11 -14.35
C MET A 348 -28.52 -7.21 -15.28
N MET A 349 -29.18 -7.76 -16.31
CA MET A 349 -30.06 -7.00 -17.20
C MET A 349 -31.24 -6.36 -16.44
N ASN A 350 -31.78 -7.06 -15.45
CA ASN A 350 -32.83 -6.51 -14.59
C ASN A 350 -32.28 -5.38 -13.70
N GLU A 351 -31.12 -5.61 -13.07
CA GLU A 351 -30.48 -4.66 -12.16
C GLU A 351 -30.06 -3.36 -12.83
N THR A 352 -29.72 -3.38 -14.13
CA THR A 352 -29.42 -2.15 -14.88
C THR A 352 -30.58 -1.14 -14.92
N LYS A 353 -31.80 -1.58 -14.57
CA LYS A 353 -33.01 -0.74 -14.53
C LYS A 353 -33.39 -0.30 -13.11
N SER A 354 -32.77 -0.87 -12.09
CA SER A 354 -33.13 -0.63 -10.69
C SER A 354 -32.51 0.68 -10.22
N GLU A 355 -33.32 1.69 -9.91
CA GLU A 355 -32.82 2.90 -9.25
C GLU A 355 -32.62 2.70 -7.73
N LYS A 356 -33.08 1.57 -7.19
CA LYS A 356 -33.13 1.31 -5.74
C LYS A 356 -31.86 0.67 -5.18
N HIS A 357 -31.00 0.11 -6.03
CA HIS A 357 -29.86 -0.70 -5.59
C HIS A 357 -28.52 0.01 -5.80
N GLY A 358 -28.39 1.24 -5.30
CA GLY A 358 -27.11 1.94 -5.18
C GLY A 358 -26.23 1.91 -6.44
N LEU A 359 -25.02 1.36 -6.31
CA LEU A 359 -24.05 1.24 -7.40
C LEU A 359 -24.29 0.01 -8.30
N MET A 360 -25.20 -0.90 -7.91
CA MET A 360 -25.44 -2.16 -8.61
C MET A 360 -25.75 -1.99 -10.11
N PRO A 361 -26.55 -1.01 -10.56
CA PRO A 361 -26.82 -0.82 -12.00
C PRO A 361 -25.55 -0.52 -12.81
N ILE A 362 -24.62 0.23 -12.22
CA ILE A 362 -23.34 0.60 -12.85
C ILE A 362 -22.48 -0.66 -13.00
N PHE A 363 -22.36 -1.45 -11.93
CA PHE A 363 -21.60 -2.70 -11.97
C PHE A 363 -22.24 -3.76 -12.88
N ALA A 364 -23.57 -3.84 -12.92
CA ALA A 364 -24.30 -4.71 -13.83
C ALA A 364 -24.04 -4.33 -15.29
N MET A 365 -24.08 -3.03 -15.64
CA MET A 365 -23.68 -2.54 -16.96
C MET A 365 -22.23 -2.88 -17.29
N ALA A 366 -21.31 -2.70 -16.33
CA ALA A 366 -19.90 -2.98 -16.52
C ALA A 366 -19.62 -4.47 -16.78
N ILE A 367 -20.22 -5.36 -15.98
CA ILE A 367 -20.11 -6.82 -16.16
C ILE A 367 -20.66 -7.25 -17.52
N LEU A 368 -21.83 -6.74 -17.93
CA LEU A 368 -22.43 -7.05 -19.23
C LEU A 368 -21.55 -6.53 -20.38
N THR A 369 -20.97 -5.34 -20.23
CA THR A 369 -20.01 -4.77 -21.20
C THR A 369 -18.80 -5.68 -21.36
N ASP A 370 -18.20 -6.12 -20.26
CA ASP A 370 -17.03 -7.01 -20.31
C ASP A 370 -17.36 -8.34 -21.00
N MET A 371 -18.54 -8.91 -20.73
CA MET A 371 -19.01 -10.12 -21.39
C MET A 371 -19.24 -9.94 -22.90
N THR A 372 -19.75 -8.78 -23.34
CA THR A 372 -19.94 -8.50 -24.78
C THR A 372 -18.63 -8.31 -25.53
N ASN A 373 -17.60 -7.82 -24.85
CA ASN A 373 -16.27 -7.64 -25.42
C ASN A 373 -15.52 -8.99 -25.57
N ASN A 374 -15.95 -10.03 -24.86
CA ASN A 374 -15.44 -11.39 -25.06
C ASN A 374 -16.25 -12.10 -26.17
N GLU A 375 -15.61 -12.41 -27.30
CA GLU A 375 -16.28 -13.01 -28.47
C GLU A 375 -17.03 -14.31 -28.14
N SER A 376 -16.42 -15.16 -27.31
CA SER A 376 -16.97 -16.47 -26.96
C SER A 376 -18.18 -16.35 -26.03
N THR A 377 -18.14 -15.40 -25.09
CA THR A 377 -19.27 -15.11 -24.19
C THR A 377 -20.39 -14.37 -24.93
N ASN A 378 -20.07 -13.46 -25.85
CA ASN A 378 -21.04 -12.72 -26.65
C ASN A 378 -21.94 -13.66 -27.50
N LYS A 379 -21.38 -14.74 -28.07
CA LYS A 379 -22.17 -15.75 -28.79
C LYS A 379 -23.19 -16.44 -27.88
N LEU A 380 -22.85 -16.69 -26.62
CA LEU A 380 -23.75 -17.29 -25.64
C LEU A 380 -24.77 -16.29 -25.10
N LEU A 381 -24.37 -15.04 -24.87
CA LEU A 381 -25.24 -13.94 -24.46
C LEU A 381 -26.43 -13.79 -25.41
N LYS A 382 -26.18 -13.82 -26.72
CA LYS A 382 -27.23 -13.68 -27.75
C LYS A 382 -28.28 -14.81 -27.72
N LYS A 383 -27.98 -15.93 -27.06
CA LYS A 383 -28.92 -17.05 -26.86
C LYS A 383 -29.81 -16.87 -25.62
N VAL A 384 -29.49 -15.93 -24.73
CA VAL A 384 -30.31 -15.61 -23.55
C VAL A 384 -31.42 -14.65 -23.96
N ASP A 385 -32.66 -14.98 -23.62
CA ASP A 385 -33.84 -14.22 -24.01
C ASP A 385 -33.76 -12.73 -23.64
N GLY A 386 -34.11 -11.88 -24.60
CA GLY A 386 -34.09 -10.42 -24.43
C GLY A 386 -32.70 -9.77 -24.50
N THR A 387 -31.60 -10.53 -24.45
CA THR A 387 -30.23 -9.99 -24.42
C THR A 387 -29.88 -9.22 -25.69
N SER A 388 -30.21 -9.78 -26.87
CA SER A 388 -29.94 -9.12 -28.16
C SER A 388 -30.65 -7.75 -28.28
N LYS A 389 -31.86 -7.62 -27.74
CA LYS A 389 -32.60 -6.36 -27.70
C LYS A 389 -31.96 -5.38 -26.70
N PHE A 390 -31.60 -5.88 -25.52
CA PHE A 390 -30.97 -5.09 -24.46
C PHE A 390 -29.62 -4.50 -24.90
N ILE A 391 -28.76 -5.31 -25.54
CA ILE A 391 -27.45 -4.86 -26.01
C ILE A 391 -27.61 -3.64 -26.94
N LYS A 392 -28.45 -3.78 -27.97
CA LYS A 392 -28.69 -2.72 -28.96
C LYS A 392 -29.33 -1.46 -28.35
N GLN A 393 -30.30 -1.63 -27.45
CA GLN A 393 -31.12 -0.51 -26.96
C GLN A 393 -30.52 0.19 -25.74
N LYS A 394 -29.71 -0.50 -24.93
CA LYS A 394 -29.20 0.04 -23.66
C LYS A 394 -27.68 -0.01 -23.54
N LEU A 395 -27.07 -1.17 -23.80
CA LEU A 395 -25.64 -1.35 -23.55
C LEU A 395 -24.77 -0.58 -24.55
N GLU A 396 -25.04 -0.70 -25.85
CA GLU A 396 -24.29 0.02 -26.90
C GLU A 396 -24.37 1.55 -26.75
N PRO A 397 -25.55 2.17 -26.52
CA PRO A 397 -25.63 3.59 -26.21
C PRO A 397 -24.84 3.99 -24.95
N TYR A 398 -24.88 3.15 -23.91
CA TYR A 398 -24.13 3.39 -22.68
C TYR A 398 -22.61 3.39 -22.93
N VAL A 399 -22.08 2.38 -23.63
CA VAL A 399 -20.66 2.28 -23.97
C VAL A 399 -20.22 3.45 -24.85
N LYS A 400 -21.03 3.85 -25.83
CA LYS A 400 -20.75 5.05 -26.67
C LYS A 400 -20.64 6.31 -25.83
N LYS A 401 -21.53 6.50 -24.85
CA LYS A 401 -21.49 7.64 -23.92
C LYS A 401 -20.30 7.58 -22.96
N LEU A 402 -19.91 6.39 -22.52
CA LEU A 402 -18.74 6.22 -21.66
C LEU A 402 -17.44 6.58 -22.39
N ASN A 403 -17.37 6.26 -23.69
CA ASN A 403 -16.20 6.51 -24.53
C ASN A 403 -16.22 7.88 -25.23
N SER A 404 -17.30 8.65 -25.12
CA SER A 404 -17.36 10.00 -25.68
C SER A 404 -16.54 10.97 -24.86
N GLU A 405 -15.95 11.98 -25.50
CA GLU A 405 -15.19 13.03 -24.82
C GLU A 405 -16.04 13.73 -23.75
N TYR A 406 -15.46 13.83 -22.55
CA TYR A 406 -16.10 14.50 -21.42
C TYR A 406 -16.12 16.01 -21.68
N GLY A 407 -17.30 16.62 -21.72
CA GLY A 407 -17.49 18.06 -21.91
C GLY A 407 -17.96 18.48 -23.31
N GLY A 408 -17.97 17.58 -24.29
CA GLY A 408 -18.35 17.88 -25.67
C GLY A 408 -17.34 18.77 -26.40
N GLU A 409 -17.52 18.96 -27.71
CA GLU A 409 -16.80 20.00 -28.45
C GLU A 409 -17.16 21.36 -27.84
N TYR A 410 -16.14 22.09 -27.35
CA TYR A 410 -16.29 23.46 -26.90
C TYR A 410 -16.77 24.28 -28.11
N LYS A 411 -18.08 24.51 -28.20
CA LYS A 411 -18.63 25.45 -29.20
C LYS A 411 -18.07 26.82 -28.85
N ASN A 412 -17.04 27.25 -29.57
CA ASN A 412 -16.59 28.63 -29.51
C ASN A 412 -17.80 29.53 -29.78
N GLU A 413 -18.16 30.38 -28.83
CA GLU A 413 -19.28 31.33 -28.95
C GLU A 413 -19.11 32.30 -30.14
N ASN A 414 -17.96 32.30 -30.81
CA ASN A 414 -17.71 33.03 -32.05
C ASN A 414 -18.41 32.43 -33.29
N ASP A 415 -18.86 31.17 -33.25
CA ASP A 415 -19.56 30.54 -34.39
C ASP A 415 -21.08 30.75 -34.38
N GLN A 416 -21.63 31.51 -33.42
CA GLN A 416 -23.07 31.83 -33.34
C GLN A 416 -23.44 33.30 -33.61
N VAL A 417 -22.50 34.16 -34.01
CA VAL A 417 -22.82 35.55 -34.38
C VAL A 417 -23.18 35.67 -35.87
N LYS A 418 -24.18 34.91 -36.34
CA LYS A 418 -25.00 35.27 -37.53
C LYS A 418 -26.41 34.64 -37.44
N ALA A 419 -27.15 34.95 -36.38
CA ALA A 419 -28.62 34.98 -36.40
C ALA A 419 -29.17 35.74 -35.18
N SER A 420 -29.47 37.02 -35.40
CA SER A 420 -30.52 37.91 -34.87
C SER A 420 -31.31 37.60 -33.56
N PRO A 421 -31.88 38.64 -32.90
CA PRO A 421 -31.77 38.81 -31.46
C PRO A 421 -33.05 38.56 -30.65
N SER A 422 -32.84 38.54 -29.32
CA SER A 422 -33.76 38.96 -28.24
C SER A 422 -34.62 37.89 -27.54
N ARG A 423 -34.18 37.54 -26.32
CA ARG A 423 -34.91 37.81 -25.06
C ARG A 423 -34.04 37.37 -23.88
N LYS A 424 -33.41 38.34 -23.20
CA LYS A 424 -32.73 38.12 -21.92
C LYS A 424 -33.76 37.72 -20.86
N LYS A 425 -33.66 36.51 -20.31
CA LYS A 425 -34.17 36.16 -18.98
C LYS A 425 -32.95 36.02 -18.07
N THR A 426 -32.75 37.02 -17.22
CA THR A 426 -31.81 36.99 -16.10
C THR A 426 -32.30 35.96 -15.07
N TRP A 427 -31.48 34.94 -14.80
CA TRP A 427 -31.61 34.11 -13.62
C TRP A 427 -30.61 34.63 -12.58
N GLU A 428 -31.12 35.33 -11.57
CA GLU A 428 -30.36 35.65 -10.36
C GLU A 428 -30.28 34.39 -9.48
N THR A 429 -29.09 33.84 -9.31
CA THR A 429 -28.82 32.82 -8.29
C THR A 429 -28.61 33.50 -6.95
N LYS A 430 -29.61 33.42 -6.06
CA LYS A 430 -29.46 33.77 -4.65
C LYS A 430 -28.81 32.62 -3.89
N TYR A 431 -27.56 32.78 -3.49
CA TYR A 431 -26.98 32.06 -2.36
C TYR A 431 -26.72 33.06 -1.22
N PRO A 432 -27.22 32.80 0.00
CA PRO A 432 -26.91 33.65 1.15
C PRO A 432 -25.47 33.41 1.63
N LYS A 433 -24.83 34.49 2.09
CA LYS A 433 -23.50 34.51 2.69
C LYS A 433 -23.44 33.77 4.03
#